data_AF-A0A1R1IHP2-F1
#
_entry.id   AF-A0A1R1IHP2-F1
#
_cell.length_a   1.000
_cell.length_b   1.000
_cell.length_c   1.000
_cell.angle_alpha   90.00
_cell.angle_beta   90.00
_cell.angle_gamma   90.00
#
_symmetry.space_group_name_H-M   'P 1'
#
loop_
_entity.id
_entity.type
_entity.pdbx_description
1 polymer ?
#
loop_
_entity_poly.entity_id
_entity_poly.type
_entity_poly.pdbx_seq_one_letter_code
_entity_poly.pdbx_strand_id
1 'polypeptide(L)'
;MVDVLRRMSTPWHLWLVGVLSFLWNALFVWQWTLQVTGDPAYWSSLTPAEAAYLRAVPIWTDVAVGVAFWGGLLAAVLLLFRRRQATMVFAVALIAMLADTAYIHFMSNGREIMGPVGVAFGLVIIAVLVVQTAYCAWMGRRGVIV
;
A
#
# COMPACT_ATOMS: atom_id res chain seq x y z
N MET A 1 -30.26 39.11 6.64
CA MET A 1 -29.41 38.24 7.47
C MET A 1 -29.01 37.05 6.60
N VAL A 2 -27.94 37.21 5.83
CA VAL A 2 -27.52 36.27 4.78
C VAL A 2 -26.16 35.71 5.17
N ASP A 3 -26.16 34.72 6.05
CA ASP A 3 -25.03 33.81 6.21
C ASP A 3 -25.25 32.65 5.23
N VAL A 4 -24.89 32.89 3.97
CA VAL A 4 -24.71 31.80 3.01
C VAL A 4 -23.59 30.94 3.55
N LEU A 5 -23.98 29.77 4.07
CA LEU A 5 -23.08 28.70 4.47
C LEU A 5 -22.02 28.52 3.37
N ARG A 6 -20.80 29.03 3.59
CA ARG A 6 -19.63 28.64 2.79
C ARG A 6 -19.44 27.15 3.01
N ARG A 7 -20.04 26.31 2.15
CA ARG A 7 -19.58 24.94 1.97
C ARG A 7 -18.13 25.07 1.52
N MET A 8 -17.19 24.80 2.42
CA MET A 8 -15.79 24.69 2.01
C MET A 8 -15.75 23.62 0.92
N SER A 9 -15.39 24.02 -0.30
CA SER A 9 -15.30 23.10 -1.41
C SER A 9 -14.29 22.02 -1.05
N THR A 10 -14.61 20.77 -1.40
CA THR A 10 -13.64 19.68 -1.25
C THR A 10 -12.41 20.07 -2.06
N PRO A 11 -11.22 20.15 -1.46
CA PRO A 11 -10.08 20.68 -2.15
C PRO A 11 -9.64 19.67 -3.23
N TRP A 12 -9.33 20.18 -4.43
CA TRP A 12 -9.11 19.37 -5.64
C TRP A 12 -8.03 18.28 -5.47
N HIS A 13 -6.99 18.57 -4.67
CA HIS A 13 -5.87 17.68 -4.45
C HIS A 13 -6.26 16.40 -3.66
N LEU A 14 -7.39 16.41 -2.93
CA LEU A 14 -7.94 15.17 -2.33
C LEU A 14 -8.28 14.16 -3.40
N TRP A 15 -8.89 14.60 -4.50
CA TRP A 15 -9.27 13.73 -5.61
C TRP A 15 -8.03 13.23 -6.36
N LEU A 16 -7.07 14.12 -6.63
CA LEU A 16 -5.83 13.72 -7.28
C LEU A 16 -5.08 12.68 -6.44
N VAL A 17 -4.85 12.96 -5.15
CA VAL A 17 -4.16 12.02 -4.24
C VAL A 17 -4.94 10.73 -4.08
N GLY A 18 -6.27 10.80 -3.97
CA GLY A 18 -7.13 9.62 -3.88
C GLY A 18 -7.04 8.71 -5.11
N VAL A 19 -7.10 9.28 -6.33
CA VAL A 19 -7.00 8.53 -7.58
C VAL A 19 -5.60 7.95 -7.76
N LEU A 20 -4.55 8.73 -7.52
CA LEU A 20 -3.17 8.22 -7.60
C LEU A 20 -2.91 7.11 -6.59
N SER A 21 -3.44 7.25 -5.36
CA SER A 21 -3.33 6.21 -4.35
C SER A 21 -4.10 4.95 -4.75
N PHE A 22 -5.28 5.10 -5.34
CA PHE A 22 -6.07 3.97 -5.84
C PHE A 22 -5.32 3.22 -6.94
N LEU A 23 -4.84 3.93 -7.96
CA LEU A 23 -4.13 3.32 -9.09
C LEU A 23 -2.84 2.63 -8.63
N TRP A 24 -2.05 3.29 -7.77
CA TRP A 24 -0.83 2.73 -7.21
C TRP A 24 -1.12 1.42 -6.47
N ASN A 25 -2.05 1.42 -5.52
CA ASN A 25 -2.36 0.22 -4.72
C ASN A 25 -3.04 -0.87 -5.56
N ALA A 26 -3.82 -0.52 -6.58
CA ALA A 26 -4.42 -1.48 -7.49
C ALA A 26 -3.37 -2.28 -8.28
N LEU A 27 -2.25 -1.66 -8.65
CA LEU A 27 -1.13 -2.35 -9.31
C LEU A 27 -0.53 -3.44 -8.41
N PHE A 28 -0.37 -3.16 -7.12
CA PHE A 28 0.18 -4.15 -6.18
C PHE A 28 -0.81 -5.26 -5.84
N VAL A 29 -2.10 -4.93 -5.69
CA VAL A 29 -3.15 -5.95 -5.55
C VAL A 29 -3.17 -6.86 -6.78
N TRP A 30 -3.05 -6.30 -7.97
CA TRP A 30 -2.94 -7.06 -9.21
C TRP A 30 -1.72 -7.99 -9.21
N GLN A 31 -0.52 -7.44 -8.98
CA GLN A 31 0.72 -8.22 -8.94
C GLN A 31 0.65 -9.36 -7.90
N TRP A 32 0.19 -9.06 -6.68
CA TRP A 32 0.06 -10.07 -5.63
C TRP A 32 -0.98 -11.13 -5.98
N THR A 33 -2.08 -10.74 -6.64
CA THR A 33 -3.07 -11.71 -7.14
C THR A 33 -2.42 -12.69 -8.10
N LEU A 34 -1.61 -12.21 -9.07
CA LEU A 34 -0.88 -13.08 -9.99
C LEU A 34 0.10 -14.02 -9.27
N GLN A 35 0.78 -13.53 -8.23
CA GLN A 35 1.67 -14.35 -7.41
C GLN A 35 0.89 -15.51 -6.75
N VAL A 36 -0.17 -15.19 -5.98
CA VAL A 36 -0.89 -16.18 -5.17
C VAL A 36 -1.77 -17.12 -5.98
N THR A 37 -2.22 -16.71 -7.17
CA THR A 37 -2.95 -17.61 -8.10
C THR A 37 -2.03 -18.50 -8.92
N GLY A 38 -0.70 -18.32 -8.81
CA GLY A 38 0.24 -19.12 -9.58
C GLY A 38 0.32 -18.74 -11.06
N ASP A 39 0.04 -17.48 -11.41
CA ASP A 39 -0.02 -17.04 -12.80
C ASP A 39 1.32 -17.29 -13.54
N PRO A 40 1.31 -18.02 -14.68
CA PRO A 40 2.55 -18.37 -15.38
C PRO A 40 3.38 -17.17 -15.83
N ALA A 41 2.73 -16.06 -16.25
CA ALA A 41 3.45 -14.89 -16.74
C ALA A 41 4.23 -14.22 -15.61
N TYR A 42 3.61 -14.07 -14.44
CA TYR A 42 4.28 -13.57 -13.24
C TYR A 42 5.47 -14.47 -12.86
N TRP A 43 5.25 -15.78 -12.71
CA TRP A 43 6.31 -16.69 -12.24
C TRP A 43 7.43 -16.90 -13.26
N SER A 44 7.15 -16.77 -14.56
CA SER A 44 8.19 -16.80 -15.61
C SER A 44 9.05 -15.54 -15.69
N SER A 45 8.56 -14.42 -15.14
CA SER A 45 9.30 -13.15 -15.11
C SER A 45 10.36 -13.09 -14.00
N LEU A 46 10.27 -13.99 -13.02
CA LEU A 46 11.17 -14.06 -11.88
C LEU A 46 12.44 -14.85 -12.22
N THR A 47 13.55 -14.48 -11.59
CA THR A 47 14.75 -15.33 -11.61
C THR A 47 14.52 -16.62 -10.82
N PRO A 48 15.29 -17.69 -11.09
CA PRO A 48 15.18 -18.93 -10.32
C PRO A 48 15.37 -18.74 -8.80
N ALA A 49 16.24 -17.81 -8.39
CA ALA A 49 16.49 -17.50 -6.99
C ALA A 49 15.30 -16.78 -6.33
N GLU A 50 14.71 -15.79 -6.99
CA GLU A 50 13.50 -15.10 -6.50
C GLU A 50 12.31 -16.04 -6.41
N ALA A 51 12.11 -16.89 -7.43
CA ALA A 51 11.00 -17.84 -7.43
C ALA A 51 11.16 -18.92 -6.34
N ALA A 52 12.39 -19.38 -6.08
CA ALA A 52 12.66 -20.30 -4.98
C ALA A 52 12.43 -19.64 -3.61
N TYR A 53 12.85 -18.37 -3.45
CA TYR A 53 12.61 -17.59 -2.25
C TYR A 53 11.12 -17.41 -1.96
N LEU A 54 10.34 -16.91 -2.93
CA LEU A 54 8.90 -16.67 -2.76
C LEU A 54 8.09 -17.96 -2.50
N ARG A 55 8.59 -19.13 -2.88
CA ARG A 55 7.96 -20.42 -2.54
C ARG A 55 8.33 -20.92 -1.14
N ALA A 56 9.43 -20.43 -0.58
CA ALA A 56 9.97 -20.87 0.70
C ALA A 56 9.60 -19.93 1.86
N VAL A 57 9.09 -18.73 1.58
CA VAL A 57 8.69 -17.79 2.64
C VAL A 57 7.53 -18.36 3.48
N PRO A 58 7.49 -18.08 4.79
CA PRO A 58 6.37 -18.47 5.64
C PRO A 58 5.07 -17.83 5.17
N ILE A 59 3.96 -18.56 5.26
CA ILE A 59 2.63 -18.07 4.82
C ILE A 59 2.21 -16.73 5.45
N TRP A 60 2.70 -16.40 6.65
CA TRP A 60 2.36 -15.14 7.31
C TRP A 60 2.92 -13.91 6.57
N THR A 61 4.03 -14.04 5.83
CA THR A 61 4.60 -12.93 5.04
C THR A 61 3.69 -12.64 3.85
N ASP A 62 3.25 -13.68 3.14
CA ASP A 62 2.29 -13.54 2.03
C ASP A 62 0.96 -12.92 2.49
N VAL A 63 0.48 -13.31 3.68
CA VAL A 63 -0.70 -12.69 4.31
C VAL A 63 -0.43 -11.22 4.64
N ALA A 64 0.73 -10.88 5.21
CA ALA A 64 1.08 -9.49 5.53
C ALA A 64 1.16 -8.61 4.27
N VAL A 65 1.77 -9.12 3.19
CA VAL A 65 1.81 -8.45 1.88
C VAL A 65 0.40 -8.25 1.33
N GLY A 66 -0.44 -9.29 1.38
CA GLY A 66 -1.84 -9.21 0.96
C GLY A 66 -2.62 -8.15 1.74
N VAL A 67 -2.46 -8.09 3.07
CA VAL A 67 -3.07 -7.07 3.93
C VAL A 67 -2.55 -5.68 3.60
N ALA A 68 -1.26 -5.51 3.32
CA ALA A 68 -0.68 -4.23 2.93
C ALA A 68 -1.31 -3.70 1.63
N PHE A 69 -1.40 -4.53 0.59
CA PHE A 69 -1.88 -4.10 -0.72
C PHE A 69 -3.39 -3.91 -0.76
N TRP A 70 -4.17 -4.89 -0.27
CA TRP A 70 -5.63 -4.76 -0.19
C TRP A 70 -6.04 -3.67 0.79
N GLY A 71 -5.33 -3.53 1.90
CA GLY A 71 -5.53 -2.44 2.87
C GLY A 71 -5.27 -1.08 2.23
N GLY A 72 -4.16 -0.91 1.50
CA GLY A 72 -3.85 0.33 0.78
C GLY A 72 -4.91 0.68 -0.26
N LEU A 73 -5.40 -0.31 -1.02
CA LEU A 73 -6.48 -0.11 -2.00
C LEU A 73 -7.80 0.30 -1.32
N LEU A 74 -8.20 -0.42 -0.27
CA LEU A 74 -9.41 -0.09 0.51
C LEU A 74 -9.30 1.31 1.12
N ALA A 75 -8.15 1.68 1.66
CA ALA A 75 -7.91 2.98 2.24
C ALA A 75 -8.00 4.11 1.20
N ALA A 76 -7.50 3.88 -0.03
CA ALA A 76 -7.64 4.82 -1.14
C ALA A 76 -9.12 5.00 -1.55
N VAL A 77 -9.90 3.91 -1.60
CA VAL A 77 -11.35 3.97 -1.83
C VAL A 77 -12.05 4.77 -0.74
N LEU A 78 -11.72 4.51 0.54
CA LEU A 78 -12.26 5.26 1.67
C LEU A 78 -11.89 6.75 1.60
N LEU A 79 -10.67 7.09 1.18
CA LEU A 79 -10.22 8.46 0.97
C LEU A 79 -11.06 9.17 -0.11
N LEU A 80 -11.33 8.51 -1.23
CA LEU A 80 -12.20 9.03 -2.29
C LEU A 80 -13.65 9.23 -1.82
N PHE A 81 -14.13 8.37 -0.91
CA PHE A 81 -15.41 8.56 -0.20
C PHE A 81 -15.32 9.50 1.01
N ARG A 82 -14.16 10.12 1.24
CA ARG A 82 -13.89 11.07 2.31
C ARG A 82 -14.19 10.52 3.70
N ARG A 83 -13.90 9.25 3.93
CA ARG A 83 -14.13 8.55 5.19
C ARG A 83 -12.90 8.65 6.09
N ARG A 84 -13.07 9.07 7.35
CA ARG A 84 -11.98 9.17 8.34
C ARG A 84 -11.29 7.83 8.60
N GLN A 85 -11.97 6.71 8.37
CA GLN A 85 -11.41 5.36 8.47
C GLN A 85 -10.20 5.15 7.52
N ALA A 86 -10.09 5.91 6.42
CA ALA A 86 -8.97 5.80 5.49
C ALA A 86 -7.60 5.87 6.19
N THR A 87 -7.46 6.76 7.18
CA THR A 87 -6.21 6.90 7.95
C THR A 87 -5.86 5.63 8.71
N MET A 88 -6.84 4.99 9.37
CA MET A 88 -6.61 3.77 10.14
C MET A 88 -6.26 2.60 9.23
N VAL A 89 -6.95 2.47 8.09
CA VAL A 89 -6.70 1.38 7.14
C VAL A 89 -5.32 1.53 6.48
N PHE A 90 -4.90 2.75 6.10
CA PHE A 90 -3.53 2.98 5.62
C PHE A 90 -2.48 2.69 6.69
N ALA A 91 -2.73 3.02 7.95
CA ALA A 91 -1.82 2.70 9.04
C ALA A 91 -1.66 1.17 9.25
N VAL A 92 -2.77 0.41 9.17
CA VAL A 92 -2.73 -1.06 9.21
C VAL A 92 -1.93 -1.62 8.03
N ALA A 93 -2.17 -1.10 6.82
CA ALA A 93 -1.44 -1.49 5.63
C ALA A 93 0.07 -1.22 5.75
N LEU A 94 0.45 -0.06 6.30
CA LEU A 94 1.84 0.29 6.58
C LEU A 94 2.48 -0.67 7.59
N ILE A 95 1.79 -1.00 8.69
CA ILE A 95 2.30 -1.96 9.68
C ILE A 95 2.51 -3.33 9.06
N ALA A 96 1.58 -3.81 8.23
CA ALA A 96 1.70 -5.08 7.53
C ALA A 96 2.90 -5.09 6.55
N MET A 97 3.09 -4.00 5.80
CA MET A 97 4.27 -3.84 4.92
C MET A 97 5.58 -3.82 5.71
N LEU A 98 5.61 -3.17 6.87
CA LEU A 98 6.79 -3.16 7.75
C LEU A 98 7.09 -4.55 8.33
N ALA A 99 6.07 -5.36 8.63
CA ALA A 99 6.25 -6.72 9.09
C ALA A 99 6.90 -7.62 8.03
N ASP A 100 6.41 -7.55 6.78
CA ASP A 100 7.02 -8.26 5.64
C ASP A 100 8.46 -7.78 5.38
N THR A 101 8.67 -6.46 5.38
CA THR A 101 10.01 -5.88 5.21
C THR A 101 10.97 -6.33 6.32
N ALA A 102 10.51 -6.42 7.57
CA ALA A 102 11.34 -6.91 8.65
C ALA A 102 11.79 -8.36 8.42
N TYR A 103 10.92 -9.21 7.86
CA TYR A 103 11.29 -10.57 7.49
C TYR A 103 12.37 -10.59 6.39
N ILE A 104 12.15 -9.83 5.31
CA ILE A 104 13.09 -9.71 4.19
C ILE A 104 14.47 -9.25 4.69
N HIS A 105 14.50 -8.30 5.63
CA HIS A 105 15.73 -7.63 6.03
C HIS A 105 16.50 -8.29 7.18
N PHE A 106 15.81 -8.97 8.09
CA PHE A 106 16.38 -9.43 9.36
C PHE A 106 16.19 -10.92 9.62
N MET A 107 15.29 -11.59 8.91
CA MET A 107 14.91 -12.98 9.21
C MET A 107 15.11 -13.93 8.03
N SER A 108 15.60 -13.42 6.90
CA SER A 108 15.82 -14.19 5.67
C SER A 108 17.00 -13.63 4.86
N ASN A 109 17.38 -14.34 3.81
CA ASN A 109 18.34 -13.87 2.80
C ASN A 109 17.69 -13.03 1.69
N GLY A 110 16.46 -12.53 1.91
CA GLY A 110 15.70 -11.78 0.90
C GLY A 110 16.45 -10.57 0.33
N ARG A 111 17.23 -9.85 1.16
CA ARG A 111 18.07 -8.72 0.72
C ARG A 111 19.11 -9.09 -0.34
N GLU A 112 19.72 -10.27 -0.19
CA GLU A 112 20.74 -10.75 -1.12
C GLU A 112 20.11 -11.18 -2.44
N ILE A 113 18.93 -11.82 -2.36
CA ILE A 113 18.17 -12.31 -3.52
C ILE A 113 17.56 -11.16 -4.33
N MET A 114 16.94 -10.20 -3.67
CA MET A 114 16.31 -9.03 -4.32
C MET A 114 17.32 -7.99 -4.81
N GLY A 115 18.55 -8.02 -4.26
CA GLY A 115 19.59 -7.07 -4.57
C GLY A 115 19.26 -5.61 -4.22
N PRO A 116 20.14 -4.66 -4.57
CA PRO A 116 19.98 -3.24 -4.21
C PRO A 116 18.71 -2.60 -4.81
N VAL A 117 18.34 -3.00 -6.03
CA VAL A 117 17.17 -2.46 -6.73
C VAL A 117 15.88 -2.90 -6.06
N GLY A 118 15.73 -4.19 -5.73
CA GLY A 118 14.54 -4.69 -5.05
C GLY A 118 14.38 -4.11 -3.65
N VAL A 119 15.48 -3.96 -2.90
CA VAL A 119 15.48 -3.28 -1.59
C VAL A 119 15.06 -1.82 -1.73
N ALA A 120 15.60 -1.09 -2.71
CA ALA A 120 15.22 0.30 -2.95
C ALA A 120 13.72 0.43 -3.29
N PHE A 121 13.19 -0.49 -4.11
CA PHE A 121 11.78 -0.50 -4.46
C PHE A 121 10.87 -0.79 -3.25
N GLY A 122 11.26 -1.73 -2.38
CA GLY A 122 10.56 -1.97 -1.10
C GLY A 122 10.48 -0.71 -0.22
N LEU A 123 11.58 0.05 -0.12
CA LEU A 123 11.61 1.32 0.61
C LEU A 123 10.68 2.38 -0.02
N VAL A 124 10.56 2.41 -1.34
CA VAL A 124 9.60 3.30 -2.04
C VAL A 124 8.16 2.94 -1.67
N ILE A 125 7.80 1.66 -1.61
CA ILE A 125 6.46 1.22 -1.21
C ILE A 125 6.13 1.71 0.21
N ILE A 126 7.06 1.54 1.16
CA ILE A 126 6.92 2.03 2.53
C ILE A 126 6.76 3.55 2.55
N ALA A 127 7.61 4.28 1.82
CA ALA A 127 7.56 5.74 1.78
C ALA A 127 6.22 6.24 1.23
N VAL A 128 5.68 5.60 0.19
CA VAL A 128 4.37 5.93 -0.37
C VAL A 128 3.26 5.66 0.65
N LEU A 129 3.27 4.53 1.35
CA LEU A 129 2.29 4.23 2.40
C LEU A 129 2.36 5.23 3.56
N VAL A 130 3.57 5.66 3.96
CA VAL A 130 3.76 6.72 4.96
C VAL A 130 3.14 8.04 4.49
N VAL A 131 3.41 8.46 3.25
CA VAL A 131 2.86 9.69 2.67
C VAL A 131 1.33 9.62 2.60
N GLN A 132 0.77 8.50 2.14
CA GLN A 132 -0.68 8.27 2.08
C GLN A 132 -1.34 8.34 3.46
N THR A 133 -0.73 7.68 4.46
CA THR A 133 -1.20 7.70 5.85
C THR A 133 -1.16 9.11 6.43
N ALA A 134 -0.03 9.81 6.26
CA ALA A 134 0.16 11.17 6.76
C ALA A 134 -0.81 12.16 6.11
N TYR A 135 -1.04 12.03 4.80
CA TYR A 135 -2.00 12.84 4.06
C TYR A 135 -3.43 12.64 4.60
N CYS A 136 -3.87 11.39 4.79
CA CYS A 136 -5.19 11.11 5.36
C CYS A 136 -5.34 11.66 6.78
N ALA A 137 -4.32 11.49 7.63
CA ALA A 137 -4.31 12.05 8.98
C ALA A 137 -4.43 13.58 8.97
N TRP A 138 -3.72 14.25 8.07
CA TRP A 138 -3.78 15.70 7.89
C TRP A 138 -5.16 16.17 7.43
N MET A 139 -5.77 15.48 6.46
CA MET A 139 -7.12 15.79 5.97
C MET A 139 -8.20 15.52 7.02
N GLY A 140 -8.01 14.50 7.87
CA GLY A 140 -8.89 14.19 8.99
C GLY A 140 -8.86 15.29 10.07
N ARG A 141 -7.67 15.80 10.41
CA ARG A 141 -7.53 16.93 11.35
C ARG A 141 -8.18 18.22 10.86
N ARG A 142 -8.30 18.38 9.54
CA ARG A 142 -8.95 19.54 8.90
C ARG A 142 -10.45 19.35 8.67
N GLY A 143 -11.03 18.21 9.07
CA GLY A 143 -12.45 17.90 8.87
C GLY A 143 -12.85 17.72 7.40
N VAL A 144 -11.89 17.51 6.49
CA VAL A 144 -12.18 17.31 5.07
C VAL A 144 -12.64 15.88 4.80
N ILE A 145 -12.05 14.90 5.51
CA ILE A 145 -12.57 13.54 5.59
C ILE A 145 -13.19 13.34 6.98
N VAL A 146 -14.36 12.69 7.04
CA VAL A 146 -15.24 12.62 8.23
C VAL A 146 -15.54 11.17 8.59
#